data_AF-A0A6I9NTQ3-F1
#
_entry.id   AF-A0A6I9NTQ3-F1
#
_cell.length_a   1.000
_cell.length_b   1.000
_cell.length_c   1.000
_cell.angle_alpha   90.00
_cell.angle_beta   90.00
_cell.angle_gamma   90.00
#
_symmetry.space_group_name_H-M   'P 1'
#
loop_
_entity.id
_entity.type
_entity.pdbx_description
1 polymer ?
#
loop_
_entity_poly.entity_id
_entity_poly.type
_entity_poly.pdbx_seq_one_letter_code
_entity_poly.pdbx_strand_id
1 'polypeptide(L)'
;MLSCLSAVGLEPPQLSVSEERHLAILTELPFVVPFEERVKIFQRLIYADKRDVQGDGPFPDGISVTIRRNYIYEDAYDKLSPEN
;
A
#
# COMPACT_ATOMS: atom_id res chain seq x y z
N MET A 1 10.07 -13.05 -0.98
CA MET A 1 8.78 -12.34 -1.19
C MET A 1 7.83 -12.46 0.00
N LEU A 2 7.94 -13.45 0.88
CA LEU A 2 7.22 -13.48 2.18
C LEU A 2 7.80 -12.53 3.25
N SER A 3 9.01 -12.00 3.03
CA SER A 3 9.77 -11.24 4.02
C SER A 3 9.33 -9.79 4.22
N CYS A 4 8.47 -9.24 3.37
CA CYS A 4 7.99 -7.86 3.51
C CYS A 4 6.77 -7.72 4.44
N LEU A 5 6.05 -8.81 4.75
CA LEU A 5 4.92 -8.78 5.68
C LEU A 5 5.34 -8.88 7.16
N SER A 6 6.59 -9.25 7.46
CA SER A 6 7.04 -9.49 8.84
C SER A 6 7.76 -8.30 9.51
N ALA A 7 7.81 -7.14 8.86
CA ALA A 7 8.66 -6.02 9.31
C ALA A 7 8.00 -5.06 10.31
N VAL A 8 6.73 -5.23 10.67
CA VAL A 8 6.06 -4.40 11.69
C VAL A 8 5.25 -5.33 12.57
N GLY A 9 5.53 -5.35 13.88
CA GLY A 9 4.87 -6.20 14.88
C GLY A 9 3.39 -5.88 15.14
N LEU A 10 2.63 -5.50 14.12
CA LEU A 10 1.18 -5.55 14.13
C LEU A 10 0.76 -6.94 13.64
N GLU A 11 -0.08 -7.63 14.41
CA GLU A 11 -0.86 -8.75 13.89
C GLU A 11 -1.46 -8.35 12.55
N PRO A 12 -1.32 -9.17 11.49
CA PRO A 12 -1.83 -8.81 10.19
C PRO A 12 -3.34 -8.52 10.31
N PRO A 13 -3.86 -7.44 9.71
CA PRO A 13 -5.28 -7.21 9.69
C PRO A 13 -5.95 -8.47 9.15
N GLN A 14 -6.89 -9.02 9.92
CA GLN A 14 -7.60 -10.25 9.56
C GLN A 14 -8.39 -9.98 8.27
N LEU A 15 -7.86 -10.51 7.17
CA LEU A 15 -8.41 -10.34 5.84
C LEU A 15 -9.73 -11.10 5.72
N SER A 16 -10.67 -10.53 4.97
CA SER A 16 -11.85 -11.29 4.56
C SER A 16 -11.47 -12.43 3.62
N VAL A 17 -12.28 -13.48 3.59
CA VAL A 17 -12.13 -14.63 2.67
C VAL A 17 -12.03 -14.19 1.19
N SER A 18 -12.68 -13.07 0.85
CA SER A 18 -12.58 -12.48 -0.49
C SER A 18 -11.18 -11.91 -0.74
N GLU A 19 -10.61 -11.17 0.21
CA GLU A 19 -9.28 -10.57 0.08
C GLU A 19 -8.17 -11.61 0.05
N GLU A 20 -8.27 -12.66 0.87
CA GLU A 20 -7.34 -13.80 0.83
C GLU A 20 -7.30 -14.44 -0.56
N ARG A 21 -8.47 -14.62 -1.19
CA ARG A 21 -8.54 -15.14 -2.56
C ARG A 21 -7.89 -14.19 -3.58
N HIS A 22 -8.10 -12.88 -3.44
CA HIS A 22 -7.49 -11.90 -4.33
C HIS A 22 -5.96 -11.88 -4.20
N LEU A 23 -5.43 -11.99 -2.98
CA LEU A 23 -4.00 -12.10 -2.74
C LEU A 23 -3.43 -13.39 -3.34
N ALA A 24 -4.11 -14.53 -3.19
CA ALA A 24 -3.69 -15.79 -3.78
C ALA A 24 -3.59 -15.71 -5.33
N ILE A 25 -4.49 -14.96 -5.98
CA ILE A 25 -4.39 -14.70 -7.43
C ILE A 25 -3.12 -13.91 -7.78
N LEU A 26 -2.74 -12.94 -6.95
CA LEU A 26 -1.57 -12.11 -7.17
C LEU A 26 -0.25 -12.85 -6.91
N THR A 27 -0.19 -13.71 -5.89
CA THR A 27 1.06 -14.35 -5.45
C THR A 27 1.27 -15.74 -6.05
N GLU A 28 0.21 -16.55 -6.21
CA GLU A 28 0.34 -17.97 -6.56
C GLU A 28 -0.08 -18.29 -7.99
N LEU A 29 -0.85 -17.42 -8.66
CA LEU A 29 -1.42 -17.69 -9.98
C LEU A 29 -0.99 -16.69 -11.09
N PRO A 30 0.31 -16.35 -11.23
CA PRO A 30 0.78 -15.31 -12.14
C PRO A 30 0.63 -15.63 -13.64
N PHE A 31 0.40 -16.89 -14.01
CA PHE A 31 0.21 -17.31 -15.41
C PHE A 31 -1.22 -17.71 -15.75
N VAL A 32 -2.05 -17.98 -14.74
CA VAL A 32 -3.46 -18.39 -14.93
C VAL A 32 -4.36 -17.17 -15.09
N VAL A 33 -4.00 -16.06 -14.46
CA VAL A 33 -4.71 -14.79 -14.58
C VAL A 33 -3.83 -13.82 -15.38
N PRO A 34 -4.33 -13.14 -16.42
CA PRO A 34 -3.55 -12.14 -17.18
C PRO A 34 -3.02 -11.00 -16.32
N PHE A 35 -1.95 -10.34 -16.76
CA PHE A 35 -1.31 -9.25 -16.00
C PHE A 35 -2.28 -8.10 -15.73
N GLU A 36 -3.08 -7.71 -16.72
CA GLU A 36 -4.04 -6.61 -16.63
C GLU A 36 -5.11 -6.87 -15.56
N GLU A 37 -5.57 -8.11 -15.45
CA GLU A 37 -6.52 -8.52 -14.42
C GLU A 37 -5.89 -8.48 -13.03
N ARG A 38 -4.63 -8.88 -12.89
CA ARG A 38 -3.89 -8.75 -11.62
C ARG A 38 -3.69 -7.29 -11.23
N VAL A 39 -3.39 -6.41 -12.18
CA VAL A 39 -3.29 -4.95 -11.91
C VAL A 39 -4.62 -4.41 -11.40
N LYS A 40 -5.76 -4.79 -12.00
CA LYS A 40 -7.09 -4.39 -11.53
C LYS A 40 -7.36 -4.87 -10.10
N ILE A 41 -7.01 -6.12 -9.81
CA ILE A 41 -7.16 -6.69 -8.46
C ILE A 41 -6.30 -5.91 -7.45
N PHE A 42 -5.03 -5.67 -7.77
CA PHE A 42 -4.12 -4.93 -6.90
C PHE A 42 -4.59 -3.50 -6.64
N GLN A 43 -5.00 -2.78 -7.67
CA GLN A 43 -5.53 -1.42 -7.54
C GLN A 43 -6.77 -1.40 -6.64
N ARG A 44 -7.71 -2.35 -6.82
CA ARG A 44 -8.91 -2.44 -5.97
C ARG A 44 -8.56 -2.62 -4.49
N LEU A 45 -7.59 -3.47 -4.18
CA LEU A 45 -7.12 -3.66 -2.80
C LEU A 45 -6.53 -2.37 -2.23
N ILE A 46 -5.68 -1.66 -2.98
CA ILE A 46 -5.12 -0.36 -2.55
C ILE A 46 -6.22 0.68 -2.32
N TYR A 47 -7.22 0.75 -3.20
CA TYR A 47 -8.30 1.73 -3.06
C TYR A 47 -9.21 1.43 -1.86
N ALA A 48 -9.48 0.16 -1.58
CA ALA A 48 -10.22 -0.23 -0.38
C ALA A 48 -9.45 0.19 0.89
N ASP A 49 -8.19 -0.20 0.99
CA ASP A 49 -7.30 0.14 2.12
C ASP A 49 -7.19 1.67 2.33
N LYS A 50 -6.97 2.43 1.25
CA LYS A 50 -6.93 3.90 1.30
C LYS A 50 -8.23 4.50 1.83
N ARG A 51 -9.39 3.98 1.42
CA ARG A 51 -10.70 4.48 1.89
C ARG A 51 -10.92 4.15 3.37
N ASP A 52 -10.50 2.97 3.81
CA ASP A 52 -10.63 2.56 5.20
C ASP A 52 -9.73 3.41 6.13
N VAL A 53 -8.53 3.77 5.68
CA VAL A 53 -7.58 4.59 6.45
C VAL A 53 -7.90 6.09 6.40
N GLN A 54 -8.29 6.64 5.25
CA GLN A 54 -8.45 8.09 5.04
C GLN A 54 -9.90 8.59 5.11
N GLY A 55 -10.91 7.71 5.02
CA GLY A 55 -12.32 8.07 4.95
C GLY A 55 -12.75 8.68 3.60
N ASP A 56 -14.03 9.04 3.47
CA ASP A 56 -14.66 9.59 2.24
C ASP A 56 -14.59 11.15 2.16
N GLY A 57 -13.67 11.80 2.89
CA GLY A 57 -13.57 13.26 2.95
C GLY A 57 -13.05 13.91 1.64
N PRO A 58 -13.53 15.12 1.26
CA PRO A 58 -13.15 15.78 0.00
C PRO A 58 -11.68 16.23 -0.05
N PHE A 59 -11.04 16.34 1.11
CA PHE A 59 -9.61 16.56 1.26
C PHE A 59 -9.15 15.64 2.40
N PRO A 60 -8.52 14.48 2.12
CA PRO A 60 -7.81 13.80 3.18
C PRO A 60 -6.73 14.76 3.70
N ASP A 61 -6.52 14.81 5.02
CA ASP A 61 -5.38 15.49 5.62
C ASP A 61 -4.11 14.85 5.08
N GLY A 62 -3.66 15.34 3.92
CA GLY A 62 -2.55 14.80 3.17
C GLY A 62 -1.23 15.13 3.84
N ILE A 63 -0.20 14.37 3.51
CA ILE A 63 1.16 14.64 3.97
C ILE A 63 1.69 15.84 3.17
N SER A 64 1.86 16.99 3.83
CA SER A 64 2.46 18.19 3.25
C SER A 64 3.92 18.31 3.68
N VAL A 65 4.84 18.27 2.71
CA VAL A 65 6.29 18.38 2.96
C VAL A 65 6.91 19.48 2.09
N THR A 66 7.88 20.19 2.67
CA THR A 66 8.69 21.18 1.94
C THR A 66 10.05 20.59 1.63
N ILE A 67 10.40 20.51 0.35
CA ILE A 67 11.59 19.83 -0.15
C ILE A 67 12.42 20.77 -1.02
N ARG A 68 13.72 20.86 -0.78
CA ARG A 68 14.65 21.61 -1.63
C ARG A 68 15.03 20.74 -2.83
N ARG A 69 14.81 21.24 -4.05
CA ARG A 69 15.01 20.46 -5.30
C ARG A 69 16.42 19.87 -5.44
N ASN A 70 17.44 20.59 -4.97
CA ASN A 70 18.84 20.14 -5.04
C ASN A 70 19.22 19.11 -3.96
N TYR A 71 18.34 18.88 -2.98
CA TYR A 71 18.55 17.98 -1.84
C TYR A 71 17.33 17.09 -1.62
N ILE A 72 16.72 16.63 -2.73
CA ILE A 72 15.44 15.92 -2.71
C ILE A 72 15.53 14.63 -1.89
N TYR A 73 16.68 13.97 -1.90
CA TYR A 73 16.88 12.71 -1.20
C TYR A 73 16.97 12.92 0.31
N GLU A 74 17.83 13.85 0.74
CA GLU A 74 18.10 14.16 2.14
C GLU A 74 16.86 14.74 2.81
N ASP A 75 16.19 15.69 2.16
CA ASP A 75 14.99 16.31 2.69
C ASP A 75 13.81 15.32 2.71
N ALA A 76 13.66 14.44 1.73
CA ALA A 76 12.62 13.42 1.76
C ALA A 76 12.86 12.37 2.85
N TYR A 77 14.13 11.96 3.05
CA TYR A 77 14.50 11.07 4.14
C TYR A 77 14.16 11.69 5.49
N ASP A 78 14.57 12.94 5.73
CA ASP A 78 14.24 13.67 6.96
C ASP A 78 12.73 13.81 7.17
N LYS A 79 11.97 14.18 6.12
CA LYS A 79 10.54 14.50 6.28
C LYS A 79 9.58 13.31 6.25
N LEU A 80 9.99 12.17 5.71
CA LEU A 80 9.15 10.98 5.56
C LEU A 80 9.63 9.77 6.38
N SER A 81 10.69 9.94 7.17
CA SER A 81 11.12 8.91 8.12
C SER A 81 10.08 8.72 9.23
N PRO A 82 9.83 7.48 9.69
CA PRO A 82 8.89 7.21 10.77
C PRO A 82 9.28 7.82 12.12
N GLU A 83 10.54 8.24 12.29
CA GLU A 83 11.02 8.90 13.50
C GLU A 83 10.64 10.39 13.64
N ASN A 84 9.96 10.99 12.64
CA ASN A 84 9.60 12.41 12.61
C ASN A 84 8.10 12.68 12.81
#